data_AF-A0A238FPY1-F1
#
_entry.id   AF-A0A238FPY1-F1
#
_cell.length_a   1.000
_cell.length_b   1.000
_cell.length_c   1.000
_cell.angle_alpha   90.00
_cell.angle_beta   90.00
_cell.angle_gamma   90.00
#
_symmetry.space_group_name_H-M   'P 1'
#
loop_
_entity.id
_entity.type
_entity.pdbx_description
1 polymer ?
#
loop_
_entity_poly.entity_id
_entity_poly.type
_entity_poly.pdbx_seq_one_letter_code
_entity_poly.pdbx_strand_id
1 'polypeptide(L)'
;MFHYPATTPYFVGPFDPYAYHHQPYYPAGPSRFSQAQRQRELYHEQRRRALALEAQRRERQSLAYEQQLKEQDWARRMGYSPFWGSRRKEHDVNHEDEHEHDSQETEPEQEQEQEESSLRQAHVPKASISKASTSSTRSGVSIPITESTSYGQAEQEAAATLQKHFRARLYRRQALASLKTIADTFTQRSTVKLPTTLHTADNGKLAYDSHNAPFHAYEDALVKMLTQLDEVSTKGDDKIKMARKALVRKIEKELSRLDQIKELSLTQLSSSTGSSEPEDSGVKDADSDGEEPGEEDEEEWHGIPSDTEFEGESESAGDIEPLV
;
A
#
# COMPACT_ATOMS: atom_id res chain seq x y z
N MET A 1 -32.38 17.96 25.76
CA MET A 1 -33.00 17.51 27.02
C MET A 1 -34.10 16.53 26.68
N PHE A 2 -33.85 15.22 26.82
CA PHE A 2 -34.86 14.18 26.61
C PHE A 2 -35.36 13.72 27.97
N HIS A 3 -36.67 13.87 28.21
CA HIS A 3 -37.34 13.40 29.41
C HIS A 3 -37.67 11.91 29.24
N TYR A 4 -37.10 11.05 30.10
CA TYR A 4 -37.55 9.67 30.25
C TYR A 4 -38.70 9.62 31.25
N PRO A 5 -39.82 8.91 30.96
CA PRO A 5 -40.86 8.69 31.94
C PRO A 5 -40.40 7.65 32.98
N ALA A 6 -40.49 8.03 34.25
CA ALA A 6 -40.23 7.17 35.38
C ALA A 6 -41.24 6.01 35.42
N THR A 7 -40.74 4.78 35.31
CA THR A 7 -41.51 3.56 35.53
C THR A 7 -41.71 3.37 37.03
N THR A 8 -42.98 3.34 37.45
CA THR A 8 -43.39 3.05 38.82
C THR A 8 -43.14 1.57 39.14
N PRO A 9 -42.47 1.23 40.26
CA PRO A 9 -42.36 -0.15 40.70
C PRO A 9 -43.71 -0.65 41.20
N TYR A 10 -44.31 -1.61 40.49
CA TYR A 10 -45.46 -2.35 40.99
C TYR A 10 -45.03 -3.20 42.18
N PHE A 11 -45.47 -2.79 43.36
CA PHE A 11 -45.37 -3.53 44.61
C PHE A 11 -46.30 -4.75 44.53
N VAL A 12 -45.72 -5.93 44.29
CA VAL A 12 -46.44 -7.20 44.32
C VAL A 12 -46.78 -7.51 45.77
N GLY A 13 -48.08 -7.49 46.07
CA GLY A 13 -48.61 -7.78 47.41
C GLY A 13 -48.35 -9.23 47.86
N PRO A 14 -48.42 -9.48 49.17
CA PRO A 14 -48.02 -10.75 49.77
C PRO A 14 -49.06 -11.84 49.50
N PHE A 15 -48.55 -12.99 49.04
CA PHE A 15 -48.99 -14.35 49.38
C PHE A 15 -50.51 -14.58 49.36
N ASP A 16 -51.03 -15.03 48.21
CA ASP A 16 -52.34 -15.69 48.13
C ASP A 16 -52.15 -17.21 48.35
N PRO A 17 -52.50 -17.75 49.53
CA PRO A 17 -52.30 -19.16 49.87
C PRO A 17 -53.29 -20.11 49.17
N TYR A 18 -54.19 -19.60 48.31
CA TYR A 18 -55.17 -20.41 47.57
C TYR A 18 -54.98 -20.39 46.05
N ALA A 19 -53.83 -19.94 45.55
CA ALA A 19 -53.44 -20.17 44.15
C ALA A 19 -53.19 -21.67 43.92
N TYR A 20 -54.29 -22.43 43.75
CA TYR A 20 -54.31 -23.81 43.34
C TYR A 20 -53.27 -24.02 42.25
N HIS A 21 -52.39 -24.99 42.46
CA HIS A 21 -51.41 -25.48 41.51
C HIS A 21 -52.11 -25.90 40.21
N HIS A 22 -52.44 -24.93 39.36
CA HIS A 22 -52.47 -25.12 37.93
C HIS A 22 -51.02 -25.42 37.57
N GLN A 23 -50.66 -26.70 37.56
CA GLN A 23 -49.51 -27.12 36.79
C GLN A 23 -49.77 -26.59 35.38
N PRO A 24 -48.99 -25.61 34.91
CA PRO A 24 -49.15 -25.15 33.55
C PRO A 24 -48.96 -26.39 32.69
N TYR A 25 -50.01 -26.73 31.93
CA TYR A 25 -49.91 -27.75 30.91
C TYR A 25 -48.85 -27.25 29.95
N TYR A 26 -47.61 -27.69 30.15
CA TYR A 26 -46.54 -27.39 29.21
C TYR A 26 -46.96 -28.09 27.93
N PRO A 27 -47.29 -27.34 26.86
CA PRO A 27 -47.57 -27.97 25.58
C PRO A 27 -46.37 -28.85 25.28
N ALA A 28 -46.61 -30.14 25.02
CA ALA A 28 -45.57 -31.12 24.77
C ALA A 28 -44.55 -30.48 23.83
N GLY A 29 -43.33 -30.30 24.33
CA GLY A 29 -42.29 -29.57 23.62
C GLY A 29 -42.15 -30.14 22.21
N PRO A 30 -41.74 -29.31 21.22
CA PRO A 30 -41.59 -29.76 19.84
C PRO A 30 -40.86 -31.10 19.81
N SER A 31 -41.52 -32.12 19.25
CA SER A 31 -41.02 -33.50 19.20
C SER A 31 -39.54 -33.50 18.83
N ARG A 32 -38.69 -34.31 19.48
CA ARG A 32 -37.25 -34.39 19.20
C ARG A 32 -36.96 -34.59 17.71
N PHE A 33 -37.88 -35.24 17.00
CA PHE A 33 -37.86 -35.39 15.53
C PHE A 33 -37.91 -34.03 14.79
N SER A 34 -38.74 -33.09 15.26
CA SER A 34 -38.85 -31.72 14.72
C SER A 34 -37.63 -30.84 15.04
N GLN A 35 -36.86 -31.16 16.10
CA GLN A 35 -35.62 -30.46 16.41
C GLN A 35 -34.49 -30.91 15.48
N ALA A 36 -34.37 -32.23 15.25
CA ALA A 36 -33.41 -32.78 14.30
C ALA A 36 -33.67 -32.28 12.86
N GLN A 37 -34.94 -32.19 12.44
CA GLN A 37 -35.29 -31.64 11.13
C GLN A 37 -34.89 -30.16 10.99
N ARG A 38 -35.14 -29.33 12.02
CA ARG A 38 -34.70 -27.93 12.03
C ARG A 38 -33.18 -27.78 11.97
N GLN A 39 -32.43 -28.65 12.65
CA GLN A 39 -30.96 -28.64 12.57
C GLN A 39 -30.47 -28.99 11.17
N ARG A 40 -31.09 -29.97 10.49
CA ARG A 40 -30.78 -30.30 9.09
C ARG A 40 -31.09 -29.14 8.16
N GLU A 41 -32.24 -28.50 8.32
CA GLU A 41 -32.63 -27.34 7.51
C GLU A 41 -31.66 -26.17 7.67
N LEU A 42 -31.26 -25.85 8.91
CA LEU A 42 -30.26 -24.82 9.19
C LEU A 42 -28.90 -25.14 8.57
N TYR A 43 -28.46 -26.39 8.65
CA TYR A 43 -27.21 -26.84 8.02
C TYR A 43 -27.25 -26.67 6.50
N HIS A 44 -28.34 -27.10 5.84
CA HIS A 44 -28.50 -26.90 4.39
C HIS A 44 -28.61 -25.43 4.01
N GLU A 45 -29.20 -24.57 4.85
CA GLU A 45 -29.25 -23.14 4.62
C GLU A 45 -27.85 -22.50 4.71
N GLN A 46 -27.07 -22.84 5.73
CA GLN A 46 -25.68 -22.38 5.87
C GLN A 46 -24.83 -22.84 4.68
N ARG A 47 -24.95 -24.10 4.24
CA ARG A 47 -24.25 -24.62 3.07
C ARG A 47 -24.63 -23.88 1.78
N ARG A 48 -25.92 -23.55 1.58
CA ARG A 48 -26.38 -22.73 0.44
C ARG A 48 -25.80 -21.32 0.47
N ARG A 49 -25.73 -20.69 1.65
CA ARG A 49 -25.12 -19.35 1.81
C ARG A 49 -23.62 -19.39 1.52
N ALA A 50 -22.91 -20.42 1.99
CA ALA A 50 -21.49 -20.60 1.71
C ALA A 50 -21.21 -20.75 0.20
N LEU A 51 -21.96 -21.62 -0.48
CA LEU A 51 -21.85 -21.80 -1.94
C LEU A 51 -22.19 -20.52 -2.72
N ALA A 52 -23.18 -19.75 -2.25
CA ALA A 52 -23.55 -18.48 -2.89
C ALA A 52 -22.42 -17.43 -2.76
N LEU A 53 -21.77 -17.33 -1.60
CA LEU A 53 -20.62 -16.44 -1.41
C LEU A 53 -19.41 -16.87 -2.25
N GLU A 54 -19.15 -18.18 -2.34
CA GLU A 54 -18.08 -18.71 -3.19
C GLU A 54 -18.36 -18.43 -4.67
N ALA A 55 -19.60 -18.64 -5.14
CA ALA A 55 -20.01 -18.30 -6.49
C ALA A 55 -19.81 -16.80 -6.78
N GLN A 56 -20.17 -15.92 -5.83
CA GLN A 56 -19.94 -14.48 -5.95
C GLN A 56 -18.44 -14.13 -6.01
N ARG A 57 -17.59 -14.83 -5.26
CA ARG A 57 -16.12 -14.66 -5.31
C ARG A 57 -15.57 -15.06 -6.69
N ARG A 58 -16.02 -16.20 -7.23
CA ARG A 58 -15.63 -16.66 -8.59
C ARG A 58 -16.10 -15.71 -9.67
N GLU A 59 -17.30 -15.15 -9.56
CA GLU A 59 -17.81 -14.14 -10.50
C GLU A 59 -16.99 -12.84 -10.45
N ARG A 60 -16.58 -12.39 -9.27
CA ARG A 60 -15.65 -11.25 -9.16
C ARG A 60 -14.29 -11.53 -9.79
N GLN A 61 -13.75 -12.74 -9.57
CA GLN A 61 -12.49 -13.16 -10.18
C GLN A 61 -12.59 -13.25 -11.70
N SER A 62 -13.68 -13.80 -12.24
CA SER A 62 -13.87 -13.90 -13.70
C SER A 62 -14.02 -12.52 -14.35
N LEU A 63 -14.75 -11.60 -13.72
CA LEU A 63 -14.87 -10.21 -14.20
C LEU A 63 -13.54 -9.46 -14.15
N ALA A 64 -12.74 -9.63 -13.09
CA ALA A 64 -11.41 -9.04 -12.98
C ALA A 64 -10.47 -9.56 -14.09
N TYR A 65 -10.51 -10.87 -14.35
CA TYR A 65 -9.76 -11.48 -15.45
C TYR A 65 -10.22 -10.97 -16.81
N GLU A 66 -11.52 -10.82 -17.03
CA GLU A 66 -12.08 -10.26 -18.27
C GLU A 66 -11.66 -8.79 -18.48
N GLN A 67 -11.66 -7.98 -17.41
CA GLN A 67 -11.15 -6.61 -17.46
C GLN A 67 -9.67 -6.57 -17.85
N GLN A 68 -8.84 -7.44 -17.26
CA GLN A 68 -7.42 -7.53 -17.57
C GLN A 68 -7.20 -7.91 -19.05
N LEU A 69 -8.00 -8.83 -19.58
CA LEU A 69 -7.93 -9.23 -20.99
C LEU A 69 -8.32 -8.06 -21.92
N LYS A 70 -9.37 -7.31 -21.58
CA LYS A 70 -9.76 -6.10 -22.30
C LYS A 70 -8.68 -5.01 -22.25
N GLU A 71 -8.00 -4.85 -21.12
CA GLU A 71 -6.91 -3.89 -20.98
C GLU A 71 -5.70 -4.28 -21.83
N GLN A 72 -5.34 -5.57 -21.86
CA GLN A 72 -4.30 -6.09 -22.76
C GLN A 72 -4.63 -5.86 -24.24
N ASP A 73 -5.87 -6.14 -24.65
CA ASP A 73 -6.30 -5.93 -26.02
C ASP A 73 -6.40 -4.44 -26.39
N TRP A 74 -6.83 -3.60 -25.45
CA TRP A 74 -6.79 -2.15 -25.61
C TRP A 74 -5.35 -1.64 -25.77
N ALA A 75 -4.41 -2.14 -24.96
CA ALA A 75 -2.99 -1.81 -25.08
C ALA A 75 -2.40 -2.25 -26.43
N ARG A 76 -2.74 -3.47 -26.90
CA ARG A 76 -2.40 -3.96 -28.25
C ARG A 76 -2.92 -3.04 -29.35
N ARG A 77 -4.19 -2.62 -29.28
CA ARG A 77 -4.81 -1.73 -30.28
C ARG A 77 -4.24 -0.33 -30.29
N MET A 78 -3.86 0.21 -29.13
CA MET A 78 -3.36 1.58 -29.00
C MET A 78 -1.88 1.73 -29.34
N GLY A 79 -1.20 0.67 -29.78
CA GLY A 79 0.24 0.72 -30.08
C GLY A 79 1.11 0.96 -28.85
N TYR A 80 0.53 0.89 -27.64
CA TYR A 80 1.26 0.75 -26.40
C TYR A 80 1.72 -0.70 -26.32
N SER A 81 2.69 -1.06 -27.16
CA SER A 81 3.57 -2.18 -26.85
C SER A 81 4.18 -1.84 -25.48
N PRO A 82 3.97 -2.66 -24.44
CA PRO A 82 4.77 -2.55 -23.24
C PRO A 82 6.21 -2.65 -23.71
N PHE A 83 6.92 -1.54 -23.63
CA PHE A 83 8.31 -1.32 -24.02
C PHE A 83 9.27 -2.11 -23.08
N TRP A 84 8.96 -3.39 -22.86
CA TRP A 84 9.77 -4.42 -22.23
C TRP A 84 10.23 -5.47 -23.25
N GLY A 85 9.84 -5.34 -24.53
CA GLY A 85 10.09 -6.32 -25.60
C GLY A 85 11.13 -5.92 -26.67
N SER A 86 12.15 -5.10 -26.37
CA SER A 86 13.18 -4.79 -27.39
C SER A 86 14.62 -4.69 -26.87
N ARG A 87 14.97 -5.48 -25.83
CA ARG A 87 16.38 -5.72 -25.48
C ARG A 87 16.72 -7.21 -25.35
N ARG A 88 16.20 -8.03 -26.28
CA ARG A 88 16.64 -9.41 -26.53
C ARG A 88 16.74 -9.65 -28.05
N LYS A 89 17.78 -9.06 -28.61
CA LYS A 89 18.45 -9.35 -29.89
C LYS A 89 19.79 -8.63 -29.66
N GLU A 90 20.87 -9.31 -29.28
CA GLU A 90 21.52 -10.43 -29.93
C GLU A 90 22.20 -11.30 -28.86
N HIS A 91 21.84 -12.57 -28.77
CA HIS A 91 22.75 -13.64 -28.38
C HIS A 91 22.18 -14.92 -28.98
N ASP A 92 22.51 -15.08 -30.24
CA ASP A 92 22.36 -16.28 -31.04
C ASP A 92 23.49 -17.22 -30.59
N VAL A 93 23.20 -18.17 -29.69
CA VAL A 93 24.07 -19.32 -29.43
C VAL A 93 23.18 -20.54 -29.19
N ASN A 94 23.27 -21.45 -30.16
CA ASN A 94 22.81 -22.83 -30.15
C ASN A 94 22.76 -23.47 -28.74
N HIS A 95 21.57 -23.91 -28.34
CA HIS A 95 21.43 -25.08 -27.50
C HIS A 95 20.20 -25.86 -27.94
N GLU A 96 20.44 -26.77 -28.89
CA GLU A 96 19.65 -27.99 -29.00
C GLU A 96 19.95 -28.79 -27.72
N ASP A 97 19.01 -28.79 -26.77
CA ASP A 97 18.93 -29.89 -25.83
C ASP A 97 17.46 -30.13 -25.49
N GLU A 98 17.01 -31.28 -25.95
CA GLU A 98 15.73 -31.89 -25.64
C GLU A 98 15.73 -32.23 -24.15
N HIS A 99 14.87 -31.58 -23.37
CA HIS A 99 14.43 -32.15 -22.10
C HIS A 99 12.96 -31.82 -21.85
N GLU A 100 12.12 -32.78 -22.22
CA GLU A 100 10.88 -33.09 -21.53
C GLU A 100 11.19 -33.22 -20.03
N HIS A 101 10.62 -32.37 -19.19
CA HIS A 101 10.26 -32.74 -17.82
C HIS A 101 9.26 -31.74 -17.22
N ASP A 102 8.09 -32.29 -16.94
CA ASP A 102 7.34 -32.21 -15.68
C ASP A 102 6.84 -30.84 -15.20
N SER A 103 5.54 -30.66 -15.41
CA SER A 103 4.72 -29.56 -14.92
C SER A 103 4.63 -29.58 -13.40
N GLN A 104 5.43 -28.76 -12.73
CA GLN A 104 5.15 -28.37 -11.35
C GLN A 104 4.26 -27.12 -11.32
N GLU A 105 3.04 -27.30 -10.82
CA GLU A 105 2.12 -26.24 -10.41
C GLU A 105 2.79 -25.35 -9.35
N THR A 106 3.21 -24.16 -9.78
CA THR A 106 3.52 -23.06 -8.88
C THR A 106 2.27 -22.24 -8.63
N GLU A 107 1.68 -22.37 -7.45
CA GLU A 107 0.76 -21.38 -6.87
C GLU A 107 1.47 -20.02 -6.72
N PRO A 108 0.87 -18.91 -7.17
CA PRO A 108 1.26 -17.59 -6.71
C PRO A 108 0.32 -17.11 -5.60
N GLU A 109 0.96 -16.72 -4.49
CA GLU A 109 0.42 -16.00 -3.35
C GLU A 109 -0.47 -14.82 -3.75
N GLN A 110 -1.54 -14.67 -2.97
CA GLN A 110 -2.34 -13.46 -2.85
C GLN A 110 -1.46 -12.30 -2.38
N GLU A 111 -1.62 -11.10 -2.95
CA GLU A 111 -2.17 -9.97 -2.19
C GLU A 111 -2.27 -8.66 -3.00
N GLN A 112 -3.31 -7.91 -2.62
CA GLN A 112 -3.51 -6.46 -2.77
C GLN A 112 -4.21 -5.96 -4.04
N GLU A 113 -5.54 -6.04 -3.92
CA GLU A 113 -6.52 -5.01 -4.28
C GLU A 113 -5.93 -3.60 -4.39
N GLN A 114 -6.12 -2.95 -5.54
CA GLN A 114 -6.43 -1.53 -5.56
C GLN A 114 -7.28 -1.15 -6.77
N GLU A 115 -8.35 -0.44 -6.44
CA GLU A 115 -9.53 -0.18 -7.24
C GLU A 115 -9.31 0.72 -8.45
N GLU A 116 -10.16 0.46 -9.44
CA GLU A 116 -10.39 1.24 -10.64
C GLU A 116 -10.70 2.73 -10.36
N SER A 117 -10.21 3.59 -11.24
CA SER A 117 -10.97 4.77 -11.64
C SER A 117 -10.70 5.07 -13.11
N SER A 118 -11.47 4.38 -13.94
CA SER A 118 -11.74 4.73 -15.33
C SER A 118 -12.64 5.95 -15.37
N LEU A 119 -12.30 7.01 -16.11
CA LEU A 119 -13.29 7.89 -16.73
C LEU A 119 -12.71 8.72 -17.90
N ARG A 120 -13.14 8.32 -19.11
CA ARG A 120 -13.52 9.15 -20.26
C ARG A 120 -12.53 10.24 -20.71
N GLN A 121 -11.74 9.91 -21.74
CA GLN A 121 -11.22 10.92 -22.67
C GLN A 121 -12.29 11.30 -23.70
N ALA A 122 -12.97 12.41 -23.44
CA ALA A 122 -13.66 13.16 -24.46
C ALA A 122 -12.64 13.95 -25.29
N HIS A 123 -12.89 13.89 -26.60
CA HIS A 123 -12.21 14.52 -27.71
C HIS A 123 -12.05 16.04 -27.46
N VAL A 124 -10.81 16.52 -27.49
CA VAL A 124 -10.47 17.95 -27.40
C VAL A 124 -10.16 18.45 -28.82
N PRO A 125 -10.89 19.43 -29.37
CA PRO A 125 -10.44 20.10 -30.58
C PRO A 125 -9.23 20.99 -30.26
N LYS A 126 -8.18 20.86 -31.08
CA LYS A 126 -6.99 21.72 -31.12
C LYS A 126 -7.41 23.16 -31.40
N ALA A 127 -7.41 24.01 -30.36
CA ALA A 127 -7.39 25.46 -30.54
C ALA A 127 -5.96 25.96 -30.34
N SER A 128 -5.35 26.37 -31.45
CA SER A 128 -4.09 27.09 -31.54
C SER A 128 -4.21 28.45 -30.83
N ILE A 129 -3.52 28.60 -29.69
CA ILE A 129 -3.40 29.87 -28.98
C ILE A 129 -2.21 30.63 -29.57
N SER A 130 -2.50 31.56 -30.47
CA SER A 130 -1.59 32.64 -30.83
C SER A 130 -1.53 33.63 -29.66
N LYS A 131 -0.32 33.86 -29.15
CA LYS A 131 -0.01 34.95 -28.22
C LYS A 131 -0.15 36.28 -28.96
N ALA A 132 -1.21 37.03 -28.69
CA ALA A 132 -1.30 38.44 -29.00
C ALA A 132 -1.36 39.25 -27.70
N SER A 133 -0.25 39.92 -27.40
CA SER A 133 -0.19 41.03 -26.47
C SER A 133 -0.82 42.24 -27.15
N THR A 134 -2.04 42.62 -26.75
CA THR A 134 -2.61 43.93 -27.08
C THR A 134 -3.38 44.45 -25.89
N SER A 135 -2.83 45.48 -25.27
CA SER A 135 -3.53 46.42 -24.38
C SER A 135 -4.73 47.01 -25.13
N SER A 136 -5.92 46.43 -24.95
CA SER A 136 -7.16 46.95 -25.51
C SER A 136 -7.95 47.66 -24.40
N THR A 137 -7.85 48.98 -24.41
CA THR A 137 -8.73 49.94 -23.76
C THR A 137 -10.13 49.75 -24.35
N ARG A 138 -10.89 48.77 -23.83
CA ARG A 138 -12.21 48.41 -24.37
C ARG A 138 -13.28 49.22 -23.66
N SER A 139 -13.82 50.17 -24.42
CA SER A 139 -15.01 50.98 -24.19
C SER A 139 -16.13 50.16 -23.57
N GLY A 140 -16.77 50.74 -22.54
CA GLY A 140 -17.85 50.14 -21.77
C GLY A 140 -19.01 49.68 -22.64
N VAL A 141 -19.08 48.37 -22.86
CA VAL A 141 -20.32 47.69 -23.23
C VAL A 141 -20.90 47.19 -21.92
N SER A 142 -21.84 47.95 -21.38
CA SER A 142 -22.68 47.55 -20.25
C SER A 142 -23.54 46.38 -20.70
N ILE A 143 -23.04 45.16 -20.54
CA ILE A 143 -23.85 43.96 -20.74
C ILE A 143 -24.95 44.03 -19.68
N PRO A 144 -26.24 44.08 -20.07
CA PRO A 144 -27.33 44.13 -19.12
C PRO A 144 -27.23 42.87 -18.25
N ILE A 145 -27.04 43.07 -16.95
CA ILE A 145 -27.07 42.01 -15.95
C ILE A 145 -28.51 41.51 -15.93
N THR A 146 -28.79 40.52 -16.78
CA THR A 146 -30.07 39.81 -16.79
C THR A 146 -30.28 39.23 -15.41
N GLU A 147 -31.45 39.56 -14.84
CA GLU A 147 -31.91 39.23 -13.50
C GLU A 147 -31.54 37.80 -13.11
N SER A 148 -31.05 37.64 -11.88
CA SER A 148 -30.65 36.37 -11.29
C SER A 148 -31.85 35.43 -11.22
N THR A 149 -32.05 34.62 -12.26
CA THR A 149 -32.93 33.47 -12.23
C THR A 149 -32.44 32.56 -11.11
N SER A 150 -33.25 32.48 -10.04
CA SER A 150 -33.00 31.64 -8.88
C SER A 150 -32.94 30.18 -9.31
N TYR A 151 -31.73 29.62 -9.46
CA TYR A 151 -31.51 28.20 -9.73
C TYR A 151 -32.18 27.33 -8.65
N GLY A 152 -32.79 26.22 -9.06
CA GLY A 152 -33.46 25.29 -8.14
C GLY A 152 -32.46 24.61 -7.18
N GLN A 153 -32.92 24.15 -6.01
CA GLN A 153 -32.07 23.47 -5.02
C GLN A 153 -31.29 22.28 -5.63
N ALA A 154 -31.94 21.48 -6.48
CA ALA A 154 -31.31 20.36 -7.16
C ALA A 154 -30.15 20.78 -8.09
N GLU A 155 -30.25 21.95 -8.73
CA GLU A 155 -29.19 22.49 -9.59
C GLU A 155 -28.00 22.97 -8.76
N GLN A 156 -28.26 23.54 -7.58
CA GLN A 156 -27.21 23.98 -6.65
C GLN A 156 -26.42 22.77 -6.11
N GLU A 157 -27.10 21.67 -5.77
CA GLU A 157 -26.44 20.43 -5.34
C GLU A 157 -25.62 19.80 -6.47
N ALA A 158 -26.16 19.74 -7.69
CA ALA A 158 -25.43 19.28 -8.87
C ALA A 158 -24.19 20.16 -9.16
N ALA A 159 -24.32 21.48 -9.04
CA ALA A 159 -23.19 22.39 -9.18
C ALA A 159 -22.12 22.16 -8.11
N ALA A 160 -22.52 21.95 -6.85
CA ALA A 160 -21.61 21.69 -5.74
C ALA A 160 -20.83 20.37 -5.93
N THR A 161 -21.49 19.31 -6.39
CA THR A 161 -20.82 18.03 -6.68
C THR A 161 -19.82 18.16 -7.84
N LEU A 162 -20.20 18.84 -8.93
CA LEU A 162 -19.29 19.12 -10.06
C LEU A 162 -18.07 19.93 -9.62
N GLN A 163 -18.27 20.98 -8.81
CA GLN A 163 -17.17 21.77 -8.26
C GLN A 163 -16.24 20.93 -7.36
N LYS A 164 -16.81 20.05 -6.53
CA LYS A 164 -16.03 19.11 -5.69
C LYS A 164 -15.16 18.19 -6.55
N HIS A 165 -15.73 17.56 -7.57
CA HIS A 165 -14.98 16.68 -8.48
C HIS A 165 -13.90 17.42 -9.25
N PHE A 166 -14.19 18.64 -9.73
CA PHE A 166 -13.21 19.46 -10.43
C PHE A 166 -12.04 19.84 -9.51
N ARG A 167 -12.32 20.29 -8.28
CA ARG A 167 -11.30 20.59 -7.27
C ARG A 167 -10.45 19.37 -6.95
N ALA A 168 -11.06 18.20 -6.74
CA ALA A 168 -10.35 16.95 -6.50
C ALA A 168 -9.43 16.58 -7.68
N ARG A 169 -9.93 16.69 -8.92
CA ARG A 169 -9.15 16.41 -10.13
C ARG A 169 -7.98 17.38 -10.32
N LEU A 170 -8.19 18.68 -10.09
CA LEU A 170 -7.12 19.67 -10.17
C LEU A 170 -6.02 19.39 -9.15
N TYR A 171 -6.43 19.13 -7.91
CA TYR A 171 -5.51 18.80 -6.84
C TYR A 171 -4.67 17.55 -7.17
N ARG A 172 -5.32 16.47 -7.64
CA ARG A 172 -4.63 15.25 -8.08
C ARG A 172 -3.57 15.56 -9.14
N ARG A 173 -3.92 16.36 -10.14
CA ARG A 173 -2.98 16.74 -11.21
C ARG A 173 -1.80 17.56 -10.67
N GLN A 174 -2.04 18.49 -9.76
CA GLN A 174 -1.00 19.30 -9.14
C GLN A 174 -0.04 18.45 -8.30
N ALA A 175 -0.57 17.55 -7.46
CA ALA A 175 0.24 16.64 -6.64
C ALA A 175 1.07 15.67 -7.50
N LEU A 176 0.49 15.09 -8.55
CA LEU A 176 1.25 14.23 -9.46
C LEU A 176 2.31 15.02 -10.23
N ALA A 177 2.03 16.27 -10.59
CA ALA A 177 3.02 17.13 -11.23
C ALA A 177 4.18 17.48 -10.29
N SER A 178 3.92 17.79 -9.01
CA SER A 178 4.98 18.06 -8.04
C SER A 178 5.84 16.82 -7.77
N LEU A 179 5.22 15.65 -7.59
CA LEU A 179 5.93 14.38 -7.45
C LEU A 179 6.81 14.09 -8.68
N LYS A 180 6.31 14.37 -9.88
CA LYS A 180 7.09 14.23 -11.11
C LYS A 180 8.29 15.18 -11.12
N THR A 181 8.12 16.45 -10.75
CA THR A 181 9.23 17.39 -10.65
C THR A 181 10.30 16.92 -9.67
N ILE A 182 9.90 16.41 -8.48
CA ILE A 182 10.85 15.85 -7.51
C ILE A 182 11.58 14.63 -8.10
N ALA A 183 10.85 13.72 -8.77
CA ALA A 183 11.45 12.57 -9.43
C ALA A 183 12.46 12.98 -10.52
N ASP A 184 12.12 13.97 -11.35
CA ASP A 184 13.01 14.50 -12.39
C ASP A 184 14.27 15.11 -11.74
N THR A 185 14.12 15.89 -10.66
CA THR A 185 15.29 16.44 -9.93
C THR A 185 16.16 15.38 -9.30
N PHE A 186 15.57 14.30 -8.77
CA PHE A 186 16.30 13.15 -8.25
C PHE A 186 17.11 12.47 -9.36
N THR A 187 16.49 12.17 -10.51
CA THR A 187 17.20 11.53 -11.63
C THR A 187 18.32 12.42 -12.20
N GLN A 188 18.12 13.74 -12.23
CA GLN A 188 19.18 14.65 -12.65
C GLN A 188 20.37 14.61 -11.68
N ARG A 189 20.11 14.62 -10.36
CA ARG A 189 21.17 14.63 -9.34
C ARG A 189 21.89 13.30 -9.20
N SER A 190 21.22 12.17 -9.38
CA SER A 190 21.86 10.85 -9.31
C SER A 190 22.83 10.57 -10.47
N THR A 191 22.82 11.40 -11.52
CA THR A 191 23.83 11.34 -12.61
C THR A 191 25.14 12.06 -12.26
N VAL A 192 25.17 12.85 -11.17
CA VAL A 192 26.37 13.56 -10.74
C VAL A 192 27.40 12.54 -10.24
N LYS A 193 28.61 12.59 -10.81
CA LYS A 193 29.72 11.72 -10.38
C LYS A 193 30.22 12.16 -9.02
N LEU A 194 30.06 11.30 -8.02
CA LEU A 194 30.58 11.53 -6.68
C LEU A 194 32.09 11.21 -6.65
N PRO A 195 32.91 11.96 -5.89
CA PRO A 195 34.31 11.63 -5.67
C PRO A 195 34.42 10.24 -5.05
N THR A 196 35.32 9.40 -5.59
CA THR A 196 35.56 8.05 -5.07
C THR A 196 36.46 8.06 -3.84
N THR A 197 37.31 9.07 -3.73
CA THR A 197 38.18 9.29 -2.57
C THR A 197 37.57 10.37 -1.69
N LEU A 198 37.26 10.02 -0.44
CA LEU A 198 36.68 10.92 0.55
C LEU A 198 37.75 11.25 1.61
N HIS A 199 37.85 12.52 2.00
CA HIS A 199 38.76 12.94 3.08
C HIS A 199 38.05 12.87 4.43
N THR A 200 38.61 12.15 5.40
CA THR A 200 38.11 12.16 6.78
C THR A 200 38.82 13.22 7.61
N ALA A 201 38.10 13.79 8.56
CA ALA A 201 38.66 14.62 9.61
C ALA A 201 39.14 13.77 10.80
N ASP A 202 39.94 14.36 11.69
CA ASP A 202 40.54 13.69 12.86
C ASP A 202 39.52 13.09 13.84
N ASN A 203 38.25 13.52 13.76
CA ASN A 203 37.16 13.03 14.58
C ASN A 203 36.43 11.81 14.00
N GLY A 204 36.99 11.18 12.96
CA GLY A 204 36.38 10.02 12.29
C GLY A 204 35.12 10.35 11.49
N LYS A 205 34.83 11.63 11.24
CA LYS A 205 33.73 12.08 10.38
C LYS A 205 34.26 12.56 9.04
N LEU A 206 33.40 12.58 8.03
CA LEU A 206 33.72 13.14 6.72
C LEU A 206 34.06 14.64 6.86
N ALA A 207 35.22 15.07 6.36
CA ALA A 207 35.63 16.46 6.46
C ALA A 207 34.71 17.37 5.64
N TYR A 208 34.45 18.59 6.12
CA TYR A 208 33.73 19.64 5.38
C TYR A 208 34.71 20.47 4.52
N ASP A 209 35.44 19.80 3.64
CA ASP A 209 36.37 20.42 2.71
C ASP A 209 35.72 20.65 1.33
N SER A 210 36.39 21.41 0.46
CA SER A 210 35.90 21.65 -0.91
C SER A 210 35.82 20.38 -1.76
N HIS A 211 36.57 19.34 -1.38
CA HIS A 211 36.62 18.07 -2.09
C HIS A 211 35.38 17.21 -1.80
N ASN A 212 34.95 17.14 -0.54
CA ASN A 212 33.74 16.44 -0.11
C ASN A 212 32.48 17.31 -0.22
N ALA A 213 32.61 18.62 -0.44
CA ALA A 213 31.47 19.53 -0.66
C ALA A 213 30.39 19.01 -1.64
N PRO A 214 30.71 18.46 -2.83
CA PRO A 214 29.69 17.89 -3.72
C PRO A 214 28.97 16.67 -3.13
N PHE A 215 29.63 15.91 -2.25
CA PHE A 215 29.04 14.76 -1.57
C PHE A 215 28.01 15.24 -0.54
N HIS A 216 28.40 16.16 0.36
CA HIS A 216 27.49 16.76 1.35
C HIS A 216 26.31 17.47 0.68
N ALA A 217 26.56 18.21 -0.40
CA ALA A 217 25.51 18.90 -1.15
C ALA A 217 24.52 17.93 -1.82
N TYR A 218 24.96 16.72 -2.17
CA TYR A 218 24.07 15.67 -2.69
C TYR A 218 23.22 15.08 -1.56
N GLU A 219 23.82 14.74 -0.42
CA GLU A 219 23.12 14.25 0.77
C GLU A 219 22.05 15.24 1.25
N ASP A 220 22.42 16.50 1.46
CA ASP A 220 21.49 17.57 1.87
C ASP A 220 20.33 17.72 0.88
N ALA A 221 20.60 17.52 -0.41
CA ALA A 221 19.56 17.59 -1.43
C ALA A 221 18.60 16.39 -1.39
N LEU A 222 19.10 15.18 -1.10
CA LEU A 222 18.24 14.01 -0.90
C LEU A 222 17.33 14.21 0.32
N VAL A 223 17.88 14.69 1.43
CA VAL A 223 17.10 15.02 2.65
C VAL A 223 16.06 16.09 2.35
N LYS A 224 16.44 17.16 1.64
CA LYS A 224 15.50 18.20 1.21
C LYS A 224 14.37 17.66 0.34
N MET A 225 14.65 16.72 -0.57
CA MET A 225 13.62 16.09 -1.39
C MET A 225 12.65 15.24 -0.55
N LEU A 226 13.12 14.59 0.52
CA LEU A 226 12.23 13.90 1.48
C LEU A 226 11.28 14.88 2.16
N THR A 227 11.79 16.02 2.66
CA THR A 227 10.95 17.07 3.25
C THR A 227 9.91 17.59 2.24
N GLN A 228 10.31 17.81 0.99
CA GLN A 228 9.38 18.22 -0.07
C GLN A 228 8.32 17.17 -0.39
N LEU A 229 8.62 15.87 -0.23
CA LEU A 229 7.64 14.79 -0.40
C LEU A 229 6.61 14.78 0.72
N ASP A 230 7.01 15.10 1.94
CA ASP A 230 6.10 15.17 3.10
C ASP A 230 5.10 16.32 2.96
N GLU A 231 5.51 17.43 2.36
CA GLU A 231 4.63 18.56 2.02
C GLU A 231 3.54 18.19 0.99
N VAL A 232 3.79 17.19 0.14
CA VAL A 232 2.79 16.69 -0.82
C VAL A 232 1.73 15.87 -0.08
N SER A 233 0.65 16.55 0.27
CA SER A 233 -0.57 15.92 0.79
C SER A 233 -1.14 14.92 -0.24
N THR A 234 -1.81 13.86 0.24
CA THR A 234 -2.43 12.83 -0.61
C THR A 234 -3.95 12.94 -0.70
N LYS A 235 -4.62 13.61 0.25
CA LYS A 235 -6.10 13.68 0.42
C LYS A 235 -6.84 12.33 0.22
N GLY A 236 -6.18 11.21 0.53
CA GLY A 236 -6.75 9.87 0.36
C GLY A 236 -6.73 9.31 -1.07
N ASP A 237 -6.03 9.93 -2.03
CA ASP A 237 -5.83 9.33 -3.36
C ASP A 237 -4.67 8.31 -3.31
N ASP A 238 -5.01 7.03 -3.43
CA ASP A 238 -4.04 5.95 -3.33
C ASP A 238 -2.94 6.02 -4.39
N LYS A 239 -3.24 6.52 -5.60
CA LYS A 239 -2.21 6.65 -6.64
C LYS A 239 -1.14 7.66 -6.24
N ILE A 240 -1.54 8.76 -5.59
CA ILE A 240 -0.59 9.76 -5.07
C ILE A 240 0.20 9.16 -3.91
N LYS A 241 -0.47 8.43 -3.01
CA LYS A 241 0.17 7.76 -1.86
C LYS A 241 1.22 6.74 -2.31
N MET A 242 0.89 5.87 -3.27
CA MET A 242 1.82 4.89 -3.83
C MET A 242 2.99 5.56 -4.55
N ALA A 243 2.73 6.56 -5.40
CA ALA A 243 3.78 7.29 -6.11
C ALA A 243 4.74 7.98 -5.14
N ARG A 244 4.23 8.61 -4.09
CA ARG A 244 5.03 9.22 -3.02
C ARG A 244 5.88 8.17 -2.31
N LYS A 245 5.27 7.07 -1.84
CA LYS A 245 5.98 5.99 -1.13
C LYS A 245 7.08 5.35 -1.99
N ALA A 246 6.81 5.13 -3.28
CA ALA A 246 7.79 4.58 -4.21
C ALA A 246 8.98 5.53 -4.40
N LEU A 247 8.75 6.84 -4.45
CA LEU A 247 9.81 7.82 -4.58
C LEU A 247 10.63 8.00 -3.28
N VAL A 248 9.97 8.01 -2.12
CA VAL A 248 10.62 7.99 -0.79
C VAL A 248 11.59 6.81 -0.68
N ARG A 249 11.12 5.59 -0.96
CA ARG A 249 11.96 4.38 -0.93
C ARG A 249 13.19 4.46 -1.83
N LYS A 250 13.06 5.09 -3.00
CA LYS A 250 14.19 5.28 -3.93
C LYS A 250 15.23 6.25 -3.36
N ILE A 251 14.78 7.33 -2.74
CA ILE A 251 15.65 8.34 -2.13
C ILE A 251 16.33 7.78 -0.87
N GLU A 252 15.59 7.08 0.00
CA GLU A 252 16.15 6.41 1.19
C GLU A 252 17.19 5.36 0.82
N LYS A 253 16.93 4.56 -0.22
CA LYS A 253 17.91 3.59 -0.73
C LYS A 253 19.20 4.27 -1.19
N GLU A 254 19.09 5.43 -1.82
CA GLU A 254 20.24 6.19 -2.27
C GLU A 254 21.00 6.82 -1.09
N LEU A 255 20.31 7.35 -0.07
CA LEU A 255 20.93 7.79 1.18
C LEU A 255 21.69 6.66 1.87
N SER A 256 21.07 5.49 2.00
CA SER A 256 21.72 4.30 2.58
C SER A 256 22.97 3.89 1.80
N ARG A 257 22.94 4.01 0.47
CA ARG A 257 24.13 3.79 -0.37
C ARG A 257 25.24 4.80 -0.07
N LEU A 258 24.91 6.08 0.14
CA LEU A 258 25.89 7.10 0.51
C LEU A 258 26.53 6.80 1.86
N ASP A 259 25.73 6.36 2.84
CA ASP A 259 26.24 6.00 4.17
C ASP A 259 27.19 4.81 4.11
N GLN A 260 26.89 3.79 3.30
CA GLN A 260 27.81 2.67 3.05
C GLN A 260 29.14 3.15 2.43
N ILE A 261 29.09 4.10 1.49
CA ILE A 261 30.31 4.66 0.89
C ILE A 261 31.15 5.41 1.95
N LYS A 262 30.51 6.17 2.85
CA LYS A 262 31.21 6.84 3.96
C LYS A 262 31.88 5.82 4.87
N GLU A 263 31.16 4.78 5.28
CA GLU A 263 31.66 3.73 6.18
C GLU A 263 32.86 2.98 5.57
N LEU A 264 32.76 2.62 4.28
CA LEU A 264 33.88 1.99 3.56
C LEU A 264 35.10 2.90 3.50
N SER A 265 34.91 4.19 3.21
CA SER A 265 36.02 5.15 3.17
C SER A 265 36.70 5.29 4.55
N LEU A 266 35.91 5.33 5.62
CA LEU A 266 36.41 5.43 6.99
C LEU A 266 37.20 4.17 7.39
N THR A 267 36.71 2.99 7.00
CA THR A 267 37.36 1.70 7.26
C THR A 267 38.68 1.54 6.50
N GLN A 268 38.76 2.05 5.27
CA GLN A 268 40.00 2.07 4.50
C GLN A 268 41.07 2.95 5.14
N LEU A 269 40.66 4.09 5.70
CA LEU A 269 41.58 5.02 6.35
C LEU A 269 42.09 4.49 7.70
N SER A 270 41.22 3.88 8.50
CA SER A 270 41.63 3.25 9.77
C SER A 270 42.58 2.09 9.56
N SER A 271 42.35 1.25 8.54
CA SER A 271 43.26 0.15 8.19
C SER A 271 44.61 0.61 7.64
N SER A 272 44.65 1.72 6.89
CA SER A 272 45.93 2.27 6.38
C SER A 272 46.80 2.94 7.45
N THR A 273 46.19 3.47 8.51
CA THR A 273 46.91 4.20 9.57
C THR A 273 47.44 3.28 10.67
N GLY A 274 46.80 2.13 10.91
CA GLY A 274 47.18 1.19 11.97
C GLY A 274 48.27 0.17 11.60
N SER A 275 48.80 0.16 10.38
CA SER A 275 49.69 -0.90 9.89
C SER A 275 51.20 -0.58 9.98
N SER A 276 51.61 0.44 10.74
CA SER A 276 53.03 0.81 10.90
C SER A 276 53.42 1.18 12.32
N GLU A 277 53.22 0.29 13.29
CA GLU A 277 54.03 0.25 14.53
C GLU A 277 54.24 -1.20 14.99
N PRO A 278 55.39 -1.82 14.64
CA PRO A 278 55.90 -3.00 15.33
C PRO A 278 57.16 -2.64 16.13
N GLU A 279 57.03 -2.12 17.35
CA GLU A 279 58.11 -2.07 18.35
C GLU A 279 57.43 -2.16 19.74
N ASP A 280 57.37 -3.33 20.37
CA ASP A 280 58.41 -3.86 21.27
C ASP A 280 58.60 -3.03 22.56
N SER A 281 57.79 -3.35 23.59
CA SER A 281 58.18 -3.49 25.01
C SER A 281 56.88 -3.82 25.76
N GLY A 282 56.67 -4.98 26.38
CA GLY A 282 57.54 -5.62 27.35
C GLY A 282 57.18 -5.11 28.75
N VAL A 283 56.86 -6.03 29.68
CA VAL A 283 56.58 -5.86 31.13
C VAL A 283 55.07 -5.74 31.45
N LYS A 284 54.35 -6.85 31.73
CA LYS A 284 54.29 -7.74 32.92
C LYS A 284 53.22 -7.34 33.94
N ASP A 285 52.34 -8.31 34.21
CA ASP A 285 51.77 -8.74 35.49
C ASP A 285 51.12 -7.69 36.40
N ALA A 286 49.79 -7.82 36.63
CA ALA A 286 49.24 -8.21 37.94
C ALA A 286 47.73 -7.93 38.02
N ASP A 287 46.99 -8.99 38.35
CA ASP A 287 45.75 -9.07 39.11
C ASP A 287 44.94 -7.77 39.33
N SER A 288 43.72 -7.76 38.80
CA SER A 288 42.59 -7.15 39.53
C SER A 288 41.33 -7.93 39.24
N ASP A 289 41.08 -8.91 40.12
CA ASP A 289 39.75 -9.36 40.54
C ASP A 289 38.82 -8.15 40.76
N GLY A 290 37.55 -8.29 40.39
CA GLY A 290 36.50 -7.42 40.92
C GLY A 290 35.29 -7.20 40.02
N GLU A 291 34.18 -7.84 40.41
CA GLU A 291 32.80 -7.32 40.33
C GLU A 291 31.92 -7.72 39.13
N GLU A 292 31.13 -8.78 39.40
CA GLU A 292 29.69 -8.98 39.13
C GLU A 292 29.06 -8.35 37.87
N PRO A 293 28.63 -9.18 36.89
CA PRO A 293 27.57 -8.79 35.98
C PRO A 293 26.22 -8.88 36.69
N GLY A 294 25.66 -7.72 37.03
CA GLY A 294 24.28 -7.55 37.44
C GLY A 294 23.32 -8.01 36.33
N GLU A 295 22.40 -8.86 36.75
CA GLU A 295 21.21 -9.33 36.04
C GLU A 295 20.36 -8.13 35.61
N GLU A 296 20.17 -7.92 34.31
CA GLU A 296 19.06 -7.09 33.80
C GLU A 296 18.43 -7.80 32.60
N ASP A 297 17.42 -8.61 32.93
CA ASP A 297 16.15 -8.77 32.23
C ASP A 297 16.21 -8.97 30.70
N GLU A 298 16.48 -10.23 30.32
CA GLU A 298 16.01 -10.76 29.05
C GLU A 298 14.47 -10.79 29.06
N GLU A 299 13.84 -9.78 28.47
CA GLU A 299 12.44 -9.86 28.03
C GLU A 299 12.33 -10.91 26.91
N GLU A 300 12.31 -12.17 27.35
CA GLU A 300 11.92 -13.37 26.63
C GLU A 300 10.50 -13.16 26.08
N TRP A 301 10.42 -12.64 24.86
CA TRP A 301 9.19 -12.61 24.09
C TRP A 301 8.74 -14.06 23.85
N HIS A 302 7.86 -14.55 24.71
CA HIS A 302 7.19 -15.82 24.55
C HIS A 302 6.52 -15.88 23.19
N GLY A 303 7.09 -16.73 22.33
CA GLY A 303 6.54 -17.12 21.07
C GLY A 303 5.09 -17.56 21.23
N ILE A 304 4.24 -17.00 20.37
CA ILE A 304 2.87 -17.42 20.18
C ILE A 304 2.88 -18.92 19.86
N PRO A 305 2.14 -19.78 20.59
CA PRO A 305 2.10 -21.20 20.29
C PRO A 305 1.45 -21.43 18.92
N SER A 306 2.23 -21.95 17.98
CA SER A 306 1.75 -22.57 16.75
C SER A 306 1.12 -23.92 17.07
N ASP A 307 -0.12 -23.90 17.54
CA ASP A 307 -1.00 -25.07 17.51
C ASP A 307 -2.09 -24.84 16.46
N THR A 308 -1.88 -25.41 15.28
CA THR A 308 -3.01 -25.87 14.47
C THR A 308 -2.55 -27.06 13.64
N GLU A 309 -2.50 -28.21 14.30
CA GLU A 309 -2.66 -29.51 13.67
C GLU A 309 -3.96 -29.47 12.85
N PHE A 310 -3.84 -29.35 11.53
CA PHE A 310 -4.94 -29.59 10.61
C PHE A 310 -4.70 -30.96 9.98
N GLU A 311 -5.30 -31.98 10.58
CA GLU A 311 -5.35 -33.33 10.05
C GLU A 311 -5.98 -33.31 8.65
N GLY A 312 -5.19 -33.70 7.65
CA GLY A 312 -5.65 -33.93 6.29
C GLY A 312 -6.46 -35.21 6.23
N GLU A 313 -7.78 -35.10 6.34
CA GLU A 313 -8.70 -36.17 5.97
C GLU A 313 -8.75 -36.27 4.43
N SER A 314 -8.17 -37.37 3.93
CA SER A 314 -8.27 -37.83 2.57
C SER A 314 -9.68 -38.37 2.28
N GLU A 315 -10.55 -37.56 1.67
CA GLU A 315 -11.82 -38.05 1.10
C GLU A 315 -11.70 -38.31 -0.41
N SER A 316 -11.32 -39.56 -0.72
CA SER A 316 -12.08 -40.46 -1.61
C SER A 316 -12.82 -39.81 -2.79
N ALA A 317 -12.14 -39.68 -3.93
CA ALA A 317 -12.78 -39.51 -5.24
C ALA A 317 -13.50 -40.82 -5.64
N GLY A 318 -14.82 -40.84 -5.46
CA GLY A 318 -15.70 -41.85 -6.00
C GLY A 318 -16.14 -41.54 -7.43
N ASP A 319 -16.08 -42.59 -8.26
CA ASP A 319 -16.97 -42.93 -9.38
C ASP A 319 -17.40 -41.82 -10.35
N ILE A 320 -16.77 -41.83 -11.53
CA ILE A 320 -17.35 -41.31 -12.76
C ILE A 320 -17.77 -42.51 -13.60
N GLU A 321 -19.06 -42.82 -13.61
CA GLU A 321 -19.67 -43.69 -14.62
C GLU A 321 -19.66 -43.00 -16.00
N PRO A 322 -19.38 -43.73 -17.10
CA PRO A 322 -19.59 -43.22 -18.44
C PRO A 322 -21.05 -43.43 -18.86
N LEU A 323 -21.76 -42.33 -19.17
CA LEU A 323 -23.05 -42.41 -19.84
C LEU A 323 -22.88 -42.42 -21.37
N VAL A 324 -23.57 -43.41 -21.93
CA VAL A 324 -23.71 -43.91 -23.31
C VAL A 324 -23.97 -42.85 -24.37
#